data_AF-A0A835M1M3-F1
#
_entry.id   AF-A0A835M1M3-F1
#
_cell.length_a   1.000
_cell.length_b   1.000
_cell.length_c   1.000
_cell.angle_alpha   90.00
_cell.angle_beta   90.00
_cell.angle_gamma   90.00
#
_symmetry.space_group_name_H-M   'P 1'
#
loop_
_entity.id
_entity.type
_entity.pdbx_description
1 polymer ?
#
loop_
_entity_poly.entity_id
_entity_poly.type
_entity_poly.pdbx_seq_one_letter_code
_entity_poly.pdbx_strand_id
1 'polypeptide(L)'
;MTMDDLIAKQMRVTRQETAHCESVSFDRDTANVFQGYVNENLAFAAKRGGFMYGTVGEDGRVEVDFIYEMPQQGSEEGLLLFRDENEDKCVEAIAGSLGMRKVGFIFTQTIGQGNKDYTLSNAEVLQAAELHGESGLKEWVTAIVKMEVNEDGGNDVHFEAFQLSDMCVRLFKDGWFETDVGEGFDPKLSRMKKEVVIGSKDVKEVDNDFFLVVVKILDHQVRYYSMGHFQQNFLSRTGLVENRIVPVTMRALKTHLDKSKNLPFVKKISDYHLLLLLSRFLDPNADIPALAECVQTGTSVPEGYQLLIDSMANAS
;
A
#
# COMPACT_ATOMS: atom_id res chain seq x y z
N MET A 1 -24.66 -25.15 33.05
CA MET A 1 -24.33 -24.00 32.18
C MET A 1 -24.86 -22.78 32.90
N THR A 2 -23.97 -21.92 33.37
CA THR A 2 -24.31 -20.72 34.14
C THR A 2 -24.61 -19.54 33.21
N MET A 3 -25.17 -18.44 33.75
CA MET A 3 -25.37 -17.20 32.98
C MET A 3 -24.02 -16.65 32.48
N ASP A 4 -22.96 -16.82 33.26
CA ASP A 4 -21.60 -16.44 32.88
C ASP A 4 -21.06 -17.28 31.71
N ASP A 5 -21.40 -18.57 31.63
CA ASP A 5 -21.07 -19.44 30.49
C ASP A 5 -21.78 -19.00 29.20
N LEU A 6 -22.98 -18.41 29.31
CA LEU A 6 -23.74 -17.87 28.18
C LEU A 6 -23.19 -16.52 27.71
N ILE A 7 -22.81 -15.65 28.65
CA ILE A 7 -22.18 -14.35 28.38
C ILE A 7 -20.78 -14.55 27.74
N ALA A 8 -20.01 -15.54 28.20
CA ALA A 8 -18.70 -15.87 27.63
C ALA A 8 -18.78 -16.40 26.19
N LYS A 9 -19.96 -16.86 25.74
CA LYS A 9 -20.20 -17.30 24.36
C LYS A 9 -20.68 -16.19 23.43
N GLN A 10 -21.05 -15.03 23.97
CA GLN A 10 -21.57 -13.92 23.17
C GLN A 10 -20.42 -13.10 22.60
N MET A 11 -20.42 -12.86 21.29
CA MET A 11 -19.37 -12.10 20.63
C MET A 11 -19.50 -10.62 20.99
N ARG A 12 -18.54 -10.08 21.73
CA ARG A 12 -18.52 -8.67 22.15
C ARG A 12 -17.58 -7.88 21.26
N VAL A 13 -18.08 -6.78 20.69
CA VAL A 13 -17.29 -5.85 19.89
C VAL A 13 -17.05 -4.59 20.70
N THR A 14 -15.79 -4.29 20.96
CA THR A 14 -15.35 -3.12 21.73
C THR A 14 -14.40 -2.29 20.89
N ARG A 15 -14.48 -0.96 21.05
CA ARG A 15 -13.56 -0.03 20.39
C ARG A 15 -12.14 -0.28 20.87
N GLN A 16 -11.20 -0.29 19.94
CA GLN A 16 -9.77 -0.29 20.24
C GLN A 16 -9.27 1.15 20.18
N GLU A 17 -8.70 1.63 21.28
CA GLU A 17 -8.29 3.04 21.42
C GLU A 17 -6.88 3.30 20.88
N THR A 18 -6.00 2.30 20.91
CA THR A 18 -4.59 2.43 20.53
C THR A 18 -4.24 1.48 19.40
N ALA A 19 -3.61 2.02 18.35
CA ALA A 19 -3.03 1.21 17.29
C ALA A 19 -1.80 0.48 17.82
N HIS A 20 -1.46 -0.63 17.19
CA HIS A 20 -0.16 -1.28 17.40
C HIS A 20 0.94 -0.60 16.59
N CYS A 21 0.57 0.05 15.48
CA CYS A 21 1.44 0.96 14.74
C CYS A 21 1.48 2.33 15.45
N GLU A 22 2.65 2.72 15.94
CA GLU A 22 2.86 4.00 16.65
C GLU A 22 2.70 5.19 15.69
N SER A 23 3.26 5.06 14.48
CA SER A 23 3.09 6.03 13.40
C SER A 23 3.47 5.40 12.07
N VAL A 24 2.89 5.91 10.99
CA VAL A 24 3.34 5.61 9.63
C VAL A 24 4.03 6.82 9.03
N SER A 25 5.15 6.61 8.35
CA SER A 25 5.88 7.63 7.62
C SER A 25 5.95 7.27 6.14
N PHE A 26 5.62 8.20 5.25
CA PHE A 26 5.70 7.99 3.80
C PHE A 26 6.92 8.68 3.22
N ASP A 27 7.66 7.99 2.37
CA ASP A 27 8.65 8.64 1.51
C ASP A 27 7.91 9.65 0.63
N ARG A 28 8.32 10.92 0.74
CA ARG A 28 7.65 12.04 0.05
C ARG A 28 7.52 11.79 -1.44
N ASP A 29 8.53 11.22 -2.06
CA ASP A 29 8.59 11.04 -3.51
C ASP A 29 7.66 9.92 -3.96
N THR A 30 7.66 8.80 -3.23
CA THR A 30 6.69 7.71 -3.40
C THR A 30 5.25 8.20 -3.25
N ALA A 31 4.95 8.96 -2.18
CA ALA A 31 3.62 9.54 -1.98
C ALA A 31 3.23 10.46 -3.13
N ASN A 32 4.14 11.32 -3.59
CA ASN A 32 3.95 12.22 -4.73
C ASN A 32 3.68 11.49 -6.04
N VAL A 33 4.40 10.39 -6.33
CA VAL A 33 4.22 9.60 -7.55
C VAL A 33 2.86 8.89 -7.57
N PHE A 34 2.39 8.41 -6.42
CA PHE A 34 1.09 7.77 -6.31
C PHE A 34 -0.04 8.80 -6.44
N GLN A 35 -0.04 9.85 -5.62
CA GLN A 35 -1.10 10.87 -5.68
C GLN A 35 -1.13 11.62 -7.02
N GLY A 36 0.04 11.90 -7.62
CA GLY A 36 0.13 12.59 -8.89
C GLY A 36 -0.56 11.82 -10.01
N TYR A 37 -0.33 10.51 -10.08
CA TYR A 37 -1.01 9.65 -11.06
C TYR A 37 -2.53 9.64 -10.86
N VAL A 38 -2.99 9.50 -9.63
CA VAL A 38 -4.43 9.47 -9.33
C VAL A 38 -5.07 10.82 -9.70
N ASN A 39 -4.42 11.93 -9.36
CA ASN A 39 -4.92 13.27 -9.67
C ASN A 39 -4.92 13.55 -11.18
N GLU A 40 -3.79 13.31 -11.86
CA GLU A 40 -3.57 13.69 -13.26
C GLU A 40 -4.24 12.74 -14.26
N ASN A 41 -4.31 11.43 -13.95
CA ASN A 41 -4.79 10.42 -14.88
C ASN A 41 -6.18 9.88 -14.55
N LEU A 42 -6.57 9.86 -13.27
CA LEU A 42 -7.86 9.30 -12.83
C LEU A 42 -8.82 10.37 -12.32
N ALA A 43 -8.34 11.58 -12.01
CA ALA A 43 -9.10 12.66 -11.37
C ALA A 43 -9.92 12.18 -10.16
N PHE A 44 -9.43 11.17 -9.43
CA PHE A 44 -10.14 10.51 -8.32
C PHE A 44 -11.56 10.00 -8.70
N ALA A 45 -11.81 9.71 -9.98
CA ALA A 45 -13.09 9.17 -10.46
C ALA A 45 -13.21 7.65 -10.29
N ALA A 46 -12.09 6.95 -10.12
CA ALA A 46 -12.04 5.52 -9.84
C ALA A 46 -10.98 5.23 -8.78
N LYS A 47 -11.20 4.18 -7.99
CA LYS A 47 -10.25 3.75 -6.95
C LYS A 47 -8.95 3.25 -7.57
N ARG A 48 -7.86 3.48 -6.87
CA ARG A 48 -6.52 2.96 -7.16
C ARG A 48 -5.88 2.58 -5.84
N GLY A 49 -5.11 1.49 -5.81
CA GLY A 49 -4.39 1.09 -4.61
C GLY A 49 -3.10 0.36 -4.89
N GLY A 50 -2.36 0.08 -3.83
CA GLY A 50 -1.07 -0.60 -3.90
C GLY A 50 -0.63 -1.10 -2.54
N PHE A 51 0.25 -2.09 -2.55
CA PHE A 51 0.90 -2.55 -1.33
C PHE A 51 2.07 -1.63 -0.99
N MET A 52 2.11 -1.21 0.27
CA MET A 52 3.17 -0.40 0.82
C MET A 52 4.30 -1.31 1.30
N TYR A 53 5.52 -0.99 0.90
CA TYR A 53 6.73 -1.71 1.32
C TYR A 53 7.70 -0.76 2.00
N GLY A 54 8.38 -1.26 3.02
CA GLY A 54 9.40 -0.56 3.76
C GLY A 54 9.77 -1.30 5.03
N THR A 55 9.91 -0.60 6.15
CA THR A 55 10.42 -1.18 7.41
C THR A 55 9.48 -0.95 8.59
N VAL A 56 9.64 -1.77 9.63
CA VAL A 56 8.96 -1.63 10.92
C VAL A 56 10.03 -1.54 12.00
N GLY A 57 10.09 -0.42 12.70
CA GLY A 57 10.99 -0.18 13.82
C GLY A 57 10.58 -0.96 15.07
N GLU A 58 11.52 -1.14 16.00
CA GLU A 58 11.27 -1.83 17.28
C GLU A 58 10.20 -1.14 18.14
N ASP A 59 9.99 0.16 17.94
CA ASP A 59 8.98 0.97 18.61
C ASP A 59 7.62 1.00 17.89
N GLY A 60 7.44 0.15 16.86
CA GLY A 60 6.18 0.06 16.12
C GLY A 60 5.98 1.17 15.09
N ARG A 61 7.01 1.97 14.78
CA ARG A 61 6.96 2.92 13.67
C ARG A 61 7.12 2.21 12.34
N VAL A 62 6.23 2.51 11.40
CA VAL A 62 6.26 2.00 10.03
C VAL A 62 6.82 3.07 9.11
N GLU A 63 7.83 2.73 8.32
CA GLU A 63 8.38 3.58 7.26
C GLU A 63 8.05 2.94 5.91
N VAL A 64 7.38 3.70 5.03
CA VAL A 64 6.97 3.28 3.69
C VAL A 64 7.90 3.90 2.66
N ASP A 65 8.67 3.07 1.98
CA ASP A 65 9.67 3.48 0.99
C ASP A 65 9.12 3.44 -0.45
N PHE A 66 8.28 2.45 -0.78
CA PHE A 66 7.62 2.37 -2.09
C PHE A 66 6.23 1.75 -2.04
N ILE A 67 5.48 1.96 -3.12
CA ILE A 67 4.14 1.42 -3.32
C ILE A 67 4.18 0.56 -4.58
N TYR A 68 3.93 -0.73 -4.44
CA TYR A 68 3.71 -1.64 -5.56
C TYR A 68 2.24 -1.60 -5.98
N GLU A 69 1.98 -1.19 -7.21
CA GLU A 69 0.63 -1.12 -7.76
C GLU A 69 0.28 -2.43 -8.47
N MET A 70 -0.42 -3.33 -7.79
CA MET A 70 -0.84 -4.62 -8.37
C MET A 70 -1.70 -4.46 -9.63
N PRO A 71 -1.80 -5.50 -10.48
CA PRO A 71 -2.86 -5.59 -11.48
C PRO A 71 -4.22 -5.42 -10.80
N GLN A 72 -5.01 -4.44 -11.24
CA GLN A 72 -6.21 -4.02 -10.52
C GLN A 72 -7.24 -3.39 -11.45
N GLN A 73 -8.51 -3.43 -11.04
CA GLN A 73 -9.60 -2.73 -11.70
C GLN A 73 -10.36 -1.91 -10.66
N GLY A 74 -10.18 -0.59 -10.74
CA GLY A 74 -10.91 0.37 -9.94
C GLY A 74 -12.26 0.73 -10.55
N SER A 75 -13.26 0.93 -9.70
CA SER A 75 -14.52 1.60 -10.03
C SER A 75 -14.75 2.77 -9.06
N GLU A 76 -15.90 3.42 -9.15
CA GLU A 76 -16.26 4.47 -8.18
C GLU A 76 -16.42 3.92 -6.75
N GLU A 77 -17.04 2.74 -6.63
CA GLU A 77 -17.46 2.16 -5.35
C GLU A 77 -16.48 1.10 -4.81
N GLY A 78 -15.62 0.52 -5.65
CA GLY A 78 -14.77 -0.60 -5.26
C GLY A 78 -13.43 -0.67 -6.00
N LEU A 79 -12.54 -1.52 -5.46
CA LEU A 79 -11.23 -1.79 -6.03
C LEU A 79 -11.01 -3.30 -6.07
N LEU A 80 -10.99 -3.87 -7.28
CA LEU A 80 -10.69 -5.27 -7.48
C LEU A 80 -9.18 -5.46 -7.69
N LEU A 81 -8.58 -6.37 -6.93
CA LEU A 81 -7.16 -6.68 -6.96
C LEU A 81 -6.97 -8.04 -7.62
N PHE A 82 -6.07 -8.13 -8.61
CA PHE A 82 -5.73 -9.38 -9.29
C PHE A 82 -4.32 -9.80 -8.88
N ARG A 83 -4.20 -11.00 -8.29
CA ARG A 83 -2.91 -11.56 -7.90
C ARG A 83 -2.18 -12.10 -9.13
N ASP A 84 -0.91 -11.74 -9.27
CA ASP A 84 0.01 -12.37 -10.21
C ASP A 84 1.11 -13.04 -9.38
N GLU A 85 1.05 -14.36 -9.22
CA GLU A 85 1.98 -15.10 -8.36
C GLU A 85 3.45 -14.94 -8.79
N ASN A 86 3.73 -14.70 -10.08
CA ASN A 86 5.08 -14.56 -10.57
C ASN A 86 5.60 -13.14 -10.31
N GLU A 87 4.80 -12.12 -10.61
CA GLU A 87 5.14 -10.73 -10.29
C GLU A 87 5.28 -10.56 -8.76
N ASP A 88 4.31 -11.06 -7.99
CA ASP A 88 4.33 -11.00 -6.51
C ASP A 88 5.58 -11.63 -5.91
N LYS A 89 6.03 -12.80 -6.42
CA LYS A 89 7.31 -13.41 -5.98
C LYS A 89 8.51 -12.52 -6.29
N CYS A 90 8.53 -11.85 -7.44
CA CYS A 90 9.60 -10.94 -7.80
C CYS A 90 9.59 -9.70 -6.89
N VAL A 91 8.41 -9.14 -6.60
CA VAL A 91 8.24 -8.03 -5.68
C VAL A 91 8.79 -8.37 -4.29
N GLU A 92 8.39 -9.52 -3.73
CA GLU A 92 8.86 -9.94 -2.41
C GLU A 92 10.37 -10.23 -2.40
N ALA A 93 10.92 -10.81 -3.48
CA ALA A 93 12.36 -11.06 -3.59
C ALA A 93 13.17 -9.75 -3.67
N ILE A 94 12.70 -8.77 -4.45
CA ILE A 94 13.30 -7.44 -4.51
C ILE A 94 13.22 -6.80 -3.13
N ALA A 95 12.02 -6.68 -2.54
CA ALA A 95 11.82 -6.07 -1.23
C ALA A 95 12.73 -6.70 -0.16
N GLY A 96 12.77 -8.04 -0.08
CA GLY A 96 13.62 -8.76 0.85
C GLY A 96 15.12 -8.49 0.65
N SER A 97 15.58 -8.44 -0.60
CA SER A 97 16.97 -8.09 -0.95
C SER A 97 17.33 -6.65 -0.60
N LEU A 98 16.33 -5.78 -0.45
CA LEU A 98 16.51 -4.40 -0.01
C LEU A 98 16.39 -4.23 1.51
N GLY A 99 16.10 -5.30 2.23
CA GLY A 99 15.84 -5.27 3.68
C GLY A 99 14.47 -4.71 4.03
N MET A 100 13.53 -4.76 3.08
CA MET A 100 12.17 -4.25 3.21
C MET A 100 11.17 -5.40 3.24
N ARG A 101 9.96 -5.10 3.70
CA ARG A 101 8.82 -6.03 3.71
C ARG A 101 7.53 -5.29 3.38
N LYS A 102 6.49 -6.04 3.05
CA LYS A 102 5.13 -5.50 2.95
C LYS A 102 4.67 -5.04 4.33
N VAL A 103 4.28 -3.76 4.44
CA VAL A 103 3.91 -3.10 5.71
C VAL A 103 2.47 -2.58 5.73
N GLY A 104 1.81 -2.52 4.58
CA GLY A 104 0.43 -2.05 4.54
C GLY A 104 -0.18 -2.01 3.16
N PHE A 105 -1.37 -1.43 3.09
CA PHE A 105 -2.10 -1.18 1.85
C PHE A 105 -2.56 0.28 1.79
N ILE A 106 -2.38 0.91 0.64
CA ILE A 106 -2.86 2.26 0.35
C ILE A 106 -3.90 2.20 -0.76
N PHE A 107 -4.97 2.98 -0.65
CA PHE A 107 -5.92 3.15 -1.75
C PHE A 107 -6.54 4.54 -1.75
N THR A 108 -7.22 4.87 -2.85
CA THR A 108 -7.86 6.18 -3.03
C THR A 108 -9.35 6.12 -2.73
N GLN A 109 -9.86 7.15 -2.08
CA GLN A 109 -11.28 7.45 -2.08
C GLN A 109 -11.64 8.23 -3.33
N THR A 110 -12.82 7.96 -3.87
CA THR A 110 -13.34 8.68 -5.04
C THR A 110 -14.05 9.96 -4.60
N ILE A 111 -14.14 10.94 -5.49
CA ILE A 111 -14.84 12.21 -5.21
C ILE A 111 -16.31 11.96 -4.83
N GLY A 112 -16.95 10.96 -5.44
CA GLY A 112 -18.33 10.56 -5.11
C GLY A 112 -18.47 10.06 -3.66
N GLN A 113 -17.46 9.38 -3.14
CA GLN A 113 -17.42 8.95 -1.74
C GLN A 113 -17.08 10.08 -0.77
N GLY A 114 -16.19 11.03 -1.15
CA GLY A 114 -15.80 12.15 -0.30
C GLY A 114 -16.97 13.03 0.17
N ASN A 115 -18.12 12.96 -0.50
CA ASN A 115 -19.36 13.64 -0.10
C ASN A 115 -20.24 12.83 0.89
N LYS A 116 -19.81 11.65 1.34
CA LYS A 116 -20.57 10.75 2.22
C LYS A 116 -20.06 10.81 3.67
N ASP A 117 -20.94 10.55 4.65
CA ASP A 117 -20.65 10.63 6.10
C ASP A 117 -20.12 9.29 6.67
N TYR A 118 -18.99 8.81 6.15
CA TYR A 118 -18.25 7.66 6.71
C TYR A 118 -16.79 7.67 6.24
N THR A 119 -15.88 7.13 7.06
CA THR A 119 -14.47 6.99 6.67
C THR A 119 -14.26 5.82 5.72
N LEU A 120 -14.65 4.61 6.10
CA LEU A 120 -14.56 3.42 5.23
C LEU A 120 -15.94 2.85 4.93
N SER A 121 -16.16 2.45 3.68
CA SER A 121 -17.34 1.67 3.30
C SER A 121 -17.22 0.23 3.80
N ASN A 122 -18.33 -0.50 3.83
CA ASN A 122 -18.34 -1.92 4.16
C ASN A 122 -17.33 -2.73 3.33
N ALA A 123 -17.31 -2.49 2.00
CA ALA A 123 -16.40 -3.17 1.10
C ALA A 123 -14.93 -2.86 1.41
N GLU A 124 -14.62 -1.60 1.78
CA GLU A 124 -13.26 -1.19 2.16
C GLU A 124 -12.84 -1.79 3.51
N VAL A 125 -13.73 -1.84 4.50
CA VAL A 125 -13.47 -2.50 5.79
C VAL A 125 -13.17 -3.99 5.58
N LEU A 126 -13.98 -4.68 4.76
CA LEU A 126 -13.78 -6.10 4.48
C LEU A 126 -12.46 -6.35 3.76
N GLN A 127 -12.14 -5.58 2.72
CA GLN A 127 -10.87 -5.71 2.00
C GLN A 127 -9.68 -5.37 2.91
N ALA A 128 -9.77 -4.32 3.73
CA ALA A 128 -8.69 -3.96 4.64
C ALA A 128 -8.48 -5.00 5.75
N ALA A 129 -9.57 -5.59 6.27
CA ALA A 129 -9.51 -6.67 7.26
C ALA A 129 -8.94 -7.97 6.66
N GLU A 130 -9.27 -8.28 5.42
CA GLU A 130 -8.68 -9.39 4.65
C GLU A 130 -7.17 -9.22 4.53
N LEU A 131 -6.72 -8.08 3.97
CA LEU A 131 -5.31 -7.81 3.73
C LEU A 131 -4.49 -7.73 5.03
N HIS A 132 -5.01 -7.08 6.07
CA HIS A 132 -4.39 -7.08 7.40
C HIS A 132 -4.32 -8.51 7.95
N GLY A 133 -5.40 -9.28 7.83
CA GLY A 133 -5.48 -10.65 8.31
C GLY A 133 -4.47 -11.59 7.64
N GLU A 134 -4.31 -11.47 6.31
CA GLU A 134 -3.34 -12.22 5.50
C GLU A 134 -1.88 -11.86 5.83
N SER A 135 -1.62 -10.58 6.12
CA SER A 135 -0.25 -10.08 6.33
C SER A 135 0.48 -10.74 7.50
N GLY A 136 -0.26 -11.11 8.55
CA GLY A 136 0.31 -11.53 9.84
C GLY A 136 1.14 -10.44 10.54
N LEU A 137 1.14 -9.20 10.04
CA LEU A 137 1.89 -8.08 10.60
C LEU A 137 1.02 -7.34 11.61
N LYS A 138 1.50 -7.26 12.84
CA LYS A 138 0.79 -6.58 13.93
C LYS A 138 0.73 -5.07 13.72
N GLU A 139 1.70 -4.47 13.05
CA GLU A 139 1.79 -3.02 12.79
C GLU A 139 1.21 -2.64 11.42
N TRP A 140 0.42 -3.51 10.78
CA TRP A 140 -0.13 -3.27 9.44
C TRP A 140 -0.92 -1.97 9.35
N VAL A 141 -0.65 -1.20 8.30
CA VAL A 141 -1.29 0.10 8.05
C VAL A 141 -2.21 0.05 6.84
N THR A 142 -3.41 0.62 6.99
CA THR A 142 -4.33 0.94 5.89
C THR A 142 -4.32 2.45 5.68
N ALA A 143 -3.83 2.90 4.53
CA ALA A 143 -3.75 4.31 4.17
C ALA A 143 -4.79 4.68 3.11
N ILE A 144 -5.37 5.86 3.25
CA ILE A 144 -6.36 6.43 2.34
C ILE A 144 -5.80 7.70 1.74
N VAL A 145 -5.95 7.86 0.42
CA VAL A 145 -5.66 9.11 -0.29
C VAL A 145 -6.97 9.69 -0.81
N LYS A 146 -7.29 10.92 -0.41
CA LYS A 146 -8.52 11.61 -0.81
C LYS A 146 -8.21 13.00 -1.34
N MET A 147 -9.07 13.49 -2.23
CA MET A 147 -9.03 14.86 -2.73
C MET A 147 -10.07 15.68 -1.99
N GLU A 148 -9.67 16.84 -1.47
CA GLU A 148 -10.55 17.88 -0.95
C GLU A 148 -10.43 19.12 -1.83
N VAL A 149 -11.55 19.81 -2.08
CA VAL A 149 -11.53 21.08 -2.81
C VAL A 149 -11.29 22.19 -1.80
N ASN A 150 -10.22 22.94 -1.97
CA ASN A 150 -9.86 24.03 -1.08
C ASN A 150 -10.67 25.31 -1.38
N GLU A 151 -10.52 26.33 -0.53
CA GLU A 151 -11.29 27.58 -0.60
C GLU A 151 -11.11 28.33 -1.93
N ASP A 152 -9.96 28.14 -2.60
CA ASP A 152 -9.63 28.76 -3.88
C ASP A 152 -10.13 27.94 -5.09
N GLY A 153 -10.83 26.82 -4.85
CA GLY A 153 -11.29 25.88 -5.88
C GLY A 153 -10.17 25.00 -6.45
N GLY A 154 -9.03 24.94 -5.79
CA GLY A 154 -7.94 24.00 -6.07
C GLY A 154 -8.18 22.64 -5.41
N ASN A 155 -7.44 21.64 -5.89
CA ASN A 155 -7.51 20.28 -5.37
C ASN A 155 -6.34 20.04 -4.39
N ASP A 156 -6.64 19.87 -3.11
CA ASP A 156 -5.69 19.45 -2.11
C ASP A 156 -5.84 17.94 -1.86
N VAL A 157 -4.72 17.22 -1.88
CA VAL A 157 -4.72 15.77 -1.63
C VAL A 157 -4.30 15.50 -0.20
N HIS A 158 -5.14 14.77 0.53
CA HIS A 158 -4.95 14.41 1.92
C HIS A 158 -4.71 12.92 2.07
N PHE A 159 -3.85 12.58 3.02
CA PHE A 159 -3.58 11.22 3.44
C PHE A 159 -4.20 11.00 4.82
N GLU A 160 -4.88 9.88 5.00
CA GLU A 160 -5.32 9.38 6.29
C GLU A 160 -4.77 7.97 6.50
N ALA A 161 -4.48 7.60 7.75
CA ALA A 161 -3.94 6.29 8.05
C ALA A 161 -4.64 5.68 9.25
N PHE A 162 -4.96 4.41 9.11
CA PHE A 162 -5.69 3.64 10.09
C PHE A 162 -5.05 2.26 10.25
N GLN A 163 -5.35 1.67 11.39
CA GLN A 163 -5.20 0.25 11.61
C GLN A 163 -6.57 -0.34 11.90
N LEU A 164 -6.91 -1.45 11.25
CA LEU A 164 -8.12 -2.20 11.58
C LEU A 164 -7.92 -2.84 12.96
N SER A 165 -8.88 -2.63 13.85
CA SER A 165 -8.85 -3.19 15.20
C SER A 165 -8.67 -4.71 15.19
N ASP A 166 -8.04 -5.24 16.23
CA ASP A 166 -7.84 -6.69 16.41
C ASP A 166 -9.17 -7.45 16.35
N MET A 167 -10.24 -6.83 16.85
CA MET A 167 -11.59 -7.38 16.78
C MET A 167 -12.10 -7.47 15.35
N CYS A 168 -11.91 -6.43 14.53
CA CYS A 168 -12.31 -6.44 13.12
C CYS A 168 -11.60 -7.58 12.36
N VAL A 169 -10.28 -7.66 12.50
CA VAL A 169 -9.47 -8.69 11.84
C VAL A 169 -9.90 -10.09 12.30
N ARG A 170 -10.16 -10.25 13.59
CA ARG A 170 -10.66 -11.52 14.15
C ARG A 170 -12.04 -11.89 13.60
N LEU A 171 -13.00 -10.97 13.60
CA LEU A 171 -14.34 -11.20 13.06
C LEU A 171 -14.29 -11.61 11.59
N PHE A 172 -13.38 -11.03 10.81
CA PHE A 172 -13.16 -11.40 9.41
C PHE A 172 -12.63 -12.84 9.31
N LYS A 173 -11.54 -13.16 10.01
CA LYS A 173 -10.93 -14.51 10.03
C LYS A 173 -11.90 -15.60 10.49
N ASP A 174 -12.72 -15.28 11.49
CA ASP A 174 -13.72 -16.18 12.05
C ASP A 174 -15.01 -16.24 11.19
N GLY A 175 -15.07 -15.49 10.08
CA GLY A 175 -16.16 -15.52 9.11
C GLY A 175 -17.47 -14.91 9.61
N TRP A 176 -17.42 -13.94 10.53
CA TRP A 176 -18.61 -13.32 11.14
C TRP A 176 -19.31 -12.30 10.24
N PHE A 177 -18.58 -11.63 9.34
CA PHE A 177 -19.17 -10.68 8.41
C PHE A 177 -20.08 -11.35 7.39
N GLU A 178 -21.18 -10.69 7.07
CA GLU A 178 -21.97 -10.93 5.86
C GLU A 178 -21.31 -10.16 4.72
N THR A 179 -20.79 -10.86 3.71
CA THR A 179 -20.03 -10.28 2.60
C THR A 179 -20.88 -9.99 1.37
N ASP A 180 -22.12 -10.49 1.34
CA ASP A 180 -23.10 -10.25 0.28
C ASP A 180 -24.32 -9.55 0.90
N VAL A 181 -24.21 -8.22 1.03
CA VAL A 181 -25.21 -7.38 1.71
C VAL A 181 -26.27 -6.82 0.75
N GLY A 182 -26.14 -7.09 -0.55
CA GLY A 182 -27.06 -6.66 -1.61
C GLY A 182 -26.93 -5.18 -2.01
N GLU A 183 -27.62 -4.80 -3.08
CA GLU A 183 -27.71 -3.41 -3.53
C GLU A 183 -28.50 -2.53 -2.55
N GLY A 184 -28.07 -1.29 -2.34
CA GLY A 184 -28.74 -0.33 -1.46
C GLY A 184 -28.49 -0.53 0.04
N PHE A 185 -27.60 -1.46 0.41
CA PHE A 185 -27.10 -1.55 1.78
C PHE A 185 -26.34 -0.28 2.17
N ASP A 186 -26.49 0.15 3.42
CA ASP A 186 -25.80 1.33 3.93
C ASP A 186 -24.29 1.07 3.98
N PRO A 187 -23.46 1.75 3.16
CA PRO A 187 -22.03 1.51 3.13
C PRO A 187 -21.34 1.86 4.44
N LYS A 188 -21.94 2.68 5.32
CA LYS A 188 -21.37 3.05 6.63
C LYS A 188 -21.35 1.89 7.63
N LEU A 189 -22.14 0.85 7.39
CA LEU A 189 -22.35 -0.24 8.33
C LEU A 189 -21.68 -1.52 7.84
N SER A 190 -21.30 -2.38 8.77
CA SER A 190 -20.91 -3.75 8.51
C SER A 190 -21.87 -4.71 9.17
N ARG A 191 -22.45 -5.61 8.37
CA ARG A 191 -23.41 -6.61 8.86
C ARG A 191 -22.72 -7.89 9.31
N MET A 192 -23.17 -8.41 10.44
CA MET A 192 -22.76 -9.66 11.06
C MET A 192 -23.78 -10.76 10.78
N LYS A 193 -23.31 -11.98 10.54
CA LYS A 193 -24.17 -13.18 10.36
C LYS A 193 -24.97 -13.53 11.61
N LYS A 194 -24.49 -13.14 12.79
CA LYS A 194 -25.11 -13.37 14.11
C LYS A 194 -25.05 -12.08 14.91
N GLU A 195 -25.91 -11.98 15.92
CA GLU A 195 -25.89 -10.85 16.84
C GLU A 195 -24.54 -10.79 17.58
N VAL A 196 -24.03 -9.56 17.67
CA VAL A 196 -22.86 -9.19 18.46
C VAL A 196 -23.27 -8.15 19.48
N VAL A 197 -22.59 -8.09 20.61
CA VAL A 197 -22.88 -7.11 21.67
C VAL A 197 -21.97 -5.91 21.51
N ILE A 198 -22.57 -4.73 21.41
CA ILE A 198 -21.89 -3.45 21.54
C ILE A 198 -22.44 -2.73 22.77
N GLY A 199 -21.58 -2.52 23.77
CA GLY A 199 -21.98 -2.03 25.09
C GLY A 199 -22.95 -3.01 25.76
N SER A 200 -24.23 -2.65 25.79
CA SER A 200 -25.32 -3.47 26.36
C SER A 200 -26.40 -3.84 25.34
N LYS A 201 -26.15 -3.65 24.04
CA LYS A 201 -27.11 -3.91 22.97
C LYS A 201 -26.62 -5.03 22.07
N ASP A 202 -27.54 -5.94 21.75
CA ASP A 202 -27.38 -6.89 20.66
C ASP A 202 -27.69 -6.21 19.34
N VAL A 203 -26.73 -6.25 18.42
CA VAL A 203 -26.84 -5.66 17.09
C VAL A 203 -26.34 -6.63 16.04
N LYS A 204 -26.86 -6.49 14.82
CA LYS A 204 -26.31 -7.17 13.64
C LYS A 204 -25.50 -6.24 12.75
N GLU A 205 -25.68 -4.94 12.88
CA GLU A 205 -25.03 -3.93 12.04
C GLU A 205 -24.16 -3.06 12.95
N VAL A 206 -22.89 -2.94 12.59
CA VAL A 206 -21.87 -2.23 13.35
C VAL A 206 -21.37 -1.08 12.49
N ASP A 207 -21.28 0.11 13.07
CA ASP A 207 -20.67 1.26 12.39
C ASP A 207 -19.20 0.97 12.05
N ASN A 208 -18.79 1.22 10.80
CA ASN A 208 -17.45 0.91 10.33
C ASN A 208 -16.36 1.64 11.11
N ASP A 209 -16.63 2.85 11.62
CA ASP A 209 -15.67 3.63 12.40
C ASP A 209 -15.31 2.94 13.72
N PHE A 210 -16.15 2.02 14.20
CA PHE A 210 -15.87 1.21 15.39
C PHE A 210 -14.68 0.26 15.21
N PHE A 211 -14.33 -0.02 13.95
CA PHE A 211 -13.21 -0.88 13.59
C PHE A 211 -11.93 -0.11 13.29
N LEU A 212 -11.98 1.21 13.17
CA LEU A 212 -10.86 2.03 12.74
C LEU A 212 -10.10 2.61 13.93
N VAL A 213 -8.79 2.37 13.96
CA VAL A 213 -7.88 2.96 14.94
C VAL A 213 -6.95 3.91 14.21
N VAL A 214 -6.99 5.20 14.54
CA VAL A 214 -6.22 6.24 13.83
C VAL A 214 -4.73 6.03 14.06
N VAL A 215 -3.94 6.10 12.98
CA VAL A 215 -2.48 6.05 13.01
C VAL A 215 -1.92 7.43 12.66
N LYS A 216 -0.96 7.91 13.44
CA LYS A 216 -0.31 9.19 13.17
C LYS A 216 0.50 9.11 11.88
N ILE A 217 0.29 10.05 10.97
CA ILE A 217 1.11 10.20 9.77
C ILE A 217 2.27 11.14 10.05
N LEU A 218 3.45 10.72 9.63
CA LEU A 218 4.68 11.51 9.51
C LEU A 218 5.08 11.54 8.04
N ASP A 219 5.92 12.50 7.67
CA ASP A 219 6.66 12.42 6.42
C ASP A 219 8.11 12.07 6.71
N HIS A 220 8.71 11.32 5.80
CA HIS A 220 10.15 11.29 5.71
C HIS A 220 10.55 11.52 4.27
N GLN A 221 11.78 11.97 4.13
CA GLN A 221 12.47 11.87 2.89
C GLN A 221 13.61 10.92 3.17
N VAL A 222 13.76 9.87 2.35
CA VAL A 222 14.91 8.98 2.47
C VAL A 222 16.18 9.84 2.31
N ARG A 223 16.78 10.24 3.44
CA ARG A 223 17.94 11.14 3.49
C ARG A 223 19.19 10.30 3.66
N TYR A 224 20.01 10.33 2.61
CA TYR A 224 21.45 10.11 2.64
C TYR A 224 22.03 10.56 3.98
N TYR A 225 22.64 9.69 4.79
CA TYR A 225 23.88 9.94 5.54
C TYR A 225 24.16 8.76 6.48
N SER A 226 25.27 8.06 6.20
CA SER A 226 25.95 7.07 7.05
C SER A 226 25.26 5.71 7.24
N MET A 227 25.94 4.63 6.80
CA MET A 227 25.61 3.21 7.05
C MET A 227 24.70 2.47 6.05
N GLY A 228 24.89 2.64 4.73
CA GLY A 228 24.60 1.57 3.77
C GLY A 228 23.14 1.07 3.71
N HIS A 229 22.17 1.99 3.68
CA HIS A 229 20.78 1.64 3.40
C HIS A 229 20.40 2.00 1.95
N PHE A 230 19.54 1.15 1.38
CA PHE A 230 18.92 1.28 0.06
C PHE A 230 18.43 2.71 -0.17
N GLN A 231 18.82 3.28 -1.30
CA GLN A 231 18.34 4.58 -1.74
C GLN A 231 17.33 4.34 -2.85
N GLN A 232 16.26 5.14 -2.93
CA GLN A 232 15.49 5.29 -4.16
C GLN A 232 15.82 6.61 -4.84
N ASN A 233 16.16 6.59 -6.13
CA ASN A 233 16.60 7.74 -6.88
C ASN A 233 15.39 8.50 -7.42
N PHE A 234 15.40 9.80 -7.14
CA PHE A 234 14.24 10.70 -7.21
C PHE A 234 13.83 11.15 -8.62
N LEU A 235 14.71 11.06 -9.63
CA LEU A 235 14.59 11.93 -10.81
C LEU A 235 13.73 11.38 -11.97
N SER A 236 13.14 10.19 -11.89
CA SER A 236 12.54 9.53 -13.07
C SER A 236 11.40 8.55 -12.80
N ARG A 237 10.66 8.72 -11.68
CA ARG A 237 9.74 7.69 -11.17
C ARG A 237 8.38 7.56 -11.87
N THR A 238 7.82 8.60 -12.51
CA THR A 238 6.41 8.53 -12.98
C THR A 238 6.15 7.51 -14.09
N GLY A 239 7.14 7.27 -14.95
CA GLY A 239 6.98 6.44 -16.15
C GLY A 239 7.35 4.95 -15.98
N LEU A 240 7.84 4.55 -14.80
CA LEU A 240 8.28 3.17 -14.54
C LEU A 240 7.29 2.36 -13.69
N VAL A 241 6.30 3.01 -13.09
CA VAL A 241 5.33 2.31 -12.24
C VAL A 241 4.48 1.36 -13.06
N GLU A 242 4.48 0.11 -12.62
CA GLU A 242 3.75 -1.02 -13.20
C GLU A 242 2.22 -0.86 -13.16
N ASN A 243 1.54 -1.63 -14.02
CA ASN A 243 0.09 -1.84 -14.01
C ASN A 243 -0.78 -0.57 -14.09
N ARG A 244 -0.23 0.54 -14.59
CA ARG A 244 -0.95 1.79 -14.91
C ARG A 244 -1.54 1.75 -16.32
N ILE A 245 -2.43 2.70 -16.63
CA ILE A 245 -3.14 2.78 -17.93
C ILE A 245 -2.16 2.77 -19.11
N VAL A 246 -1.04 3.50 -18.98
CA VAL A 246 0.04 3.49 -19.96
C VAL A 246 1.08 2.47 -19.50
N PRO A 247 1.30 1.37 -20.24
CA PRO A 247 2.30 0.38 -19.87
C PRO A 247 3.71 0.96 -19.89
N VAL A 248 4.57 0.43 -19.01
CA VAL A 248 6.00 0.78 -18.95
C VAL A 248 6.68 0.34 -20.24
N THR A 249 7.48 1.24 -20.84
CA THR A 249 8.20 0.99 -22.10
C THR A 249 9.71 1.10 -21.94
N MET A 250 10.47 0.51 -22.86
CA MET A 250 11.94 0.66 -22.87
C MET A 250 12.39 2.12 -23.07
N ARG A 251 11.55 2.96 -23.70
CA ARG A 251 11.77 4.41 -23.75
C ARG A 251 11.72 5.05 -22.35
N ALA A 252 10.88 4.54 -21.45
CA ALA A 252 10.84 4.99 -20.06
C ALA A 252 12.14 4.62 -19.33
N LEU A 253 12.68 3.41 -19.56
CA LEU A 253 14.01 3.03 -19.06
C LEU A 253 15.09 3.99 -19.56
N LYS A 254 15.15 4.25 -20.86
CA LYS A 254 16.10 5.21 -21.44
C LYS A 254 15.99 6.59 -20.82
N THR A 255 14.75 7.09 -20.71
CA THR A 255 14.48 8.41 -20.10
C THR A 255 14.95 8.44 -18.65
N HIS A 256 14.78 7.34 -17.90
CA HIS A 256 15.26 7.21 -16.53
C HIS A 256 16.80 7.28 -16.45
N LEU A 257 17.50 6.52 -17.28
CA LEU A 257 18.96 6.51 -17.30
C LEU A 257 19.54 7.85 -17.79
N ASP A 258 18.92 8.49 -18.77
CA ASP A 258 19.35 9.79 -19.31
C ASP A 258 19.23 10.90 -18.26
N LYS A 259 18.15 10.92 -17.47
CA LYS A 259 17.94 11.88 -16.38
C LYS A 259 18.94 11.69 -15.23
N SER A 260 19.40 10.46 -15.02
CA SER A 260 20.35 10.10 -13.97
C SER A 260 21.79 9.90 -14.48
N LYS A 261 22.10 10.30 -15.72
CA LYS A 261 23.35 9.94 -16.41
C LYS A 261 24.64 10.33 -15.67
N ASN A 262 24.59 11.42 -14.89
CA ASN A 262 25.72 11.95 -14.13
C ASN A 262 25.94 11.27 -12.77
N LEU A 263 25.05 10.35 -12.37
CA LEU A 263 25.15 9.63 -11.10
C LEU A 263 25.92 8.31 -11.27
N PRO A 264 26.51 7.76 -10.19
CA PRO A 264 27.05 6.40 -10.20
C PRO A 264 25.99 5.38 -10.62
N PHE A 265 26.38 4.31 -11.32
CA PHE A 265 25.42 3.35 -11.88
C PHE A 265 24.51 2.71 -10.82
N VAL A 266 25.06 2.37 -9.64
CA VAL A 266 24.28 1.87 -8.49
C VAL A 266 23.16 2.83 -8.11
N LYS A 267 23.38 4.14 -8.21
CA LYS A 267 22.35 5.16 -7.98
C LYS A 267 21.35 5.17 -9.14
N LYS A 268 21.77 5.04 -10.39
CA LYS A 268 20.84 4.95 -11.53
C LYS A 268 19.84 3.81 -11.39
N ILE A 269 20.26 2.66 -10.83
CA ILE A 269 19.37 1.49 -10.63
C ILE A 269 18.71 1.42 -9.25
N SER A 270 18.94 2.44 -8.42
CA SER A 270 18.36 2.57 -7.09
C SER A 270 16.87 2.94 -7.21
N ASP A 271 16.03 2.10 -7.77
CA ASP A 271 14.60 2.39 -7.96
C ASP A 271 13.86 1.05 -8.02
N TYR A 272 12.87 0.87 -7.15
CA TYR A 272 12.15 -0.40 -7.06
C TYR A 272 11.42 -0.73 -8.38
N HIS A 273 10.73 0.24 -8.97
CA HIS A 273 9.97 0.04 -10.21
C HIS A 273 10.90 -0.27 -11.38
N LEU A 274 12.11 0.30 -11.37
CA LEU A 274 13.16 -0.07 -12.31
C LEU A 274 13.65 -1.50 -12.10
N LEU A 275 13.93 -1.93 -10.87
CA LEU A 275 14.33 -3.30 -10.59
C LEU A 275 13.25 -4.31 -11.00
N LEU A 276 11.97 -3.98 -10.76
CA LEU A 276 10.84 -4.79 -11.22
C LEU A 276 10.71 -4.80 -12.76
N LEU A 277 10.98 -3.68 -13.43
CA LEU A 277 11.03 -3.67 -14.90
C LEU A 277 12.16 -4.58 -15.42
N LEU A 278 13.34 -4.52 -14.80
CA LEU A 278 14.49 -5.33 -15.19
C LEU A 278 14.26 -6.82 -14.94
N SER A 279 13.44 -7.21 -13.96
CA SER A 279 13.11 -8.62 -13.69
C SER A 279 12.32 -9.29 -14.83
N ARG A 280 11.81 -8.51 -15.78
CA ARG A 280 11.18 -9.01 -17.00
C ARG A 280 12.19 -9.49 -18.05
N PHE A 281 13.46 -9.11 -17.91
CA PHE A 281 14.52 -9.39 -18.88
C PHE A 281 15.73 -10.10 -18.28
N LEU A 282 15.92 -10.00 -16.96
CA LEU A 282 17.01 -10.64 -16.21
C LEU A 282 16.45 -11.77 -15.34
N ASP A 283 17.31 -12.70 -14.89
CA ASP A 283 16.87 -13.80 -14.03
C ASP A 283 16.41 -13.27 -12.67
N PRO A 284 15.12 -13.41 -12.30
CA PRO A 284 14.59 -12.92 -11.04
C PRO A 284 15.19 -13.62 -9.81
N ASN A 285 15.80 -14.80 -9.96
CA ASN A 285 16.38 -15.57 -8.86
C ASN A 285 17.88 -15.34 -8.66
N ALA A 286 18.57 -14.72 -9.62
CA ALA A 286 20.02 -14.55 -9.60
C ALA A 286 20.43 -13.10 -9.86
N ASP A 287 20.01 -12.52 -10.97
CA ASP A 287 20.44 -11.19 -11.39
C ASP A 287 19.79 -10.09 -10.55
N ILE A 288 18.48 -10.20 -10.32
CA ILE A 288 17.73 -9.19 -9.57
C ILE A 288 18.17 -9.11 -8.11
N PRO A 289 18.34 -10.22 -7.36
CA PRO A 289 18.92 -10.17 -6.02
C PRO A 289 20.33 -9.55 -6.00
N ALA A 290 21.18 -9.86 -6.98
CA ALA A 290 22.53 -9.29 -7.05
C ALA A 290 22.52 -7.77 -7.29
N LEU A 291 21.63 -7.27 -8.15
CA LEU A 291 21.43 -5.84 -8.37
C LEU A 291 20.86 -5.16 -7.12
N ALA A 292 19.86 -5.77 -6.48
CA ALA A 292 19.26 -5.27 -5.26
C ALA A 292 20.27 -5.21 -4.10
N GLU A 293 21.14 -6.21 -3.95
CA GLU A 293 22.24 -6.22 -2.97
C GLU A 293 23.24 -5.09 -3.26
N CYS A 294 23.57 -4.83 -4.53
CA CYS A 294 24.41 -3.68 -4.90
C CYS A 294 23.76 -2.37 -4.44
N VAL A 295 22.44 -2.21 -4.63
CA VAL A 295 21.74 -1.01 -4.18
C VAL A 295 21.70 -0.91 -2.65
N GLN A 296 21.36 -2.01 -1.98
CA GLN A 296 21.29 -2.07 -0.52
C GLN A 296 22.63 -1.70 0.11
N THR A 297 23.72 -2.32 -0.34
CA THR A 297 25.07 -2.10 0.20
C THR A 297 25.76 -0.84 -0.34
N GLY A 298 25.20 -0.23 -1.39
CA GLY A 298 25.80 0.90 -2.09
C GLY A 298 27.10 0.57 -2.83
N THR A 299 27.30 -0.70 -3.18
CA THR A 299 28.51 -1.18 -3.87
C THR A 299 28.44 -0.95 -5.38
N SER A 300 29.57 -1.13 -6.07
CA SER A 300 29.65 -0.94 -7.52
C SER A 300 28.90 -2.05 -8.24
N VAL A 301 28.05 -1.69 -9.20
CA VAL A 301 27.35 -2.64 -10.07
C VAL A 301 28.38 -3.27 -11.03
N PRO A 302 28.43 -4.61 -11.19
CA PRO A 302 29.32 -5.25 -12.15
C PRO A 302 29.15 -4.72 -13.57
N GLU A 303 30.28 -4.51 -14.28
CA GLU A 303 30.29 -3.90 -15.63
C GLU A 303 29.38 -4.63 -16.63
N GLY A 304 29.29 -5.96 -16.54
CA GLY A 304 28.39 -6.76 -17.37
C GLY A 304 26.93 -6.35 -17.23
N TYR A 305 26.44 -6.11 -16.02
CA TYR A 305 25.07 -5.63 -15.80
C TYR A 305 24.88 -4.20 -16.32
N GLN A 306 25.89 -3.34 -16.15
CA GLN A 306 25.80 -1.96 -16.66
C GLN A 306 25.61 -1.95 -18.17
N LEU A 307 26.44 -2.72 -18.90
CA LEU A 307 26.36 -2.85 -20.36
C LEU A 307 25.04 -3.45 -20.82
N LEU A 308 24.53 -4.47 -20.12
CA LEU A 308 23.23 -5.09 -20.43
C LEU A 308 22.09 -4.08 -20.29
N ILE A 309 22.05 -3.34 -19.17
CA ILE A 309 20.99 -2.36 -18.89
C ILE A 309 21.06 -1.18 -19.86
N ASP A 310 22.25 -0.65 -20.15
CA ASP A 310 22.43 0.40 -21.15
C ASP A 310 22.06 -0.09 -22.56
N SER A 311 22.35 -1.35 -22.90
CA SER A 311 21.95 -1.94 -24.17
C SER A 311 20.43 -2.06 -24.28
N MET A 312 19.76 -2.51 -23.23
CA MET A 312 18.29 -2.58 -23.14
C MET A 312 17.65 -1.20 -23.33
N ALA A 313 18.21 -0.16 -22.70
CA ALA A 313 17.72 1.21 -22.83
C ALA A 313 17.91 1.79 -24.24
N ASN A 314 19.00 1.43 -24.93
CA ASN A 314 19.31 1.96 -26.26
C ASN A 314 18.68 1.16 -27.41
N ALA A 315 18.04 0.02 -27.12
CA ALA A 315 17.31 -0.76 -28.11
C ALA A 315 15.93 -0.16 -28.48
N SER A 316 15.49 0.91 -27.80
CA SER A 316 14.19 1.58 -27.99
C SER A 316 14.22 2.83 -28.88
#